data_AF-A0A9D7JSQ4-F1
#
_entry.id   AF-A0A9D7JSQ4-F1
#
_cell.length_a   1.000
_cell.length_b   1.000
_cell.length_c   1.000
_cell.angle_alpha   90.00
_cell.angle_beta   90.00
_cell.angle_gamma   90.00
#
_symmetry.space_group_name_H-M   'P 1'
#
loop_
_entity.id
_entity.type
_entity.pdbx_description
1 polymer ?
#
loop_
_entity_poly.entity_id
_entity_poly.type
_entity_poly.pdbx_seq_one_letter_code
_entity_poly.pdbx_strand_id
1 'polypeptide(L)'
;MPLHHRFLIGLILVGITYACKTHEKPYFAPKDSNLDSLATVQKFCSTCHMVPGFELADKKTWTQQILPNMGCRLGIKSIDYDPVQSMDMMDQLLVMQAKVYPDRPLISEGDWHKIKDYINAHALIH
;
A
#
# COMPACT_ATOMS: atom_id res chain seq x y z
N MET A 1 -23.89 -11.86 53.34
CA MET A 1 -24.32 -11.56 51.97
C MET A 1 -23.10 -11.33 51.05
N PRO A 2 -22.47 -12.36 50.45
CA PRO A 2 -21.33 -12.15 49.55
C PRO A 2 -21.54 -12.70 48.12
N LEU A 3 -22.76 -13.10 47.75
CA LEU A 3 -23.00 -13.81 46.47
C LEU A 3 -23.27 -12.85 45.30
N HIS A 4 -23.83 -11.66 45.55
CA HIS A 4 -24.24 -10.70 44.51
C HIS A 4 -23.05 -9.96 43.86
N HIS A 5 -21.96 -9.77 44.60
CA HIS A 5 -20.78 -9.05 44.12
C HIS A 5 -19.98 -9.87 43.09
N ARG A 6 -20.00 -11.21 43.22
CA ARG A 6 -19.29 -12.13 42.31
C ARG A 6 -19.98 -12.22 40.94
N PHE A 7 -21.31 -12.09 40.88
CA PHE A 7 -22.08 -12.07 39.64
C PHE A 7 -21.91 -10.76 38.86
N LEU A 8 -21.86 -9.61 39.55
CA LEU A 8 -21.64 -8.30 38.92
C LEU A 8 -20.22 -8.18 38.33
N ILE A 9 -19.20 -8.69 39.02
CA ILE A 9 -17.82 -8.73 38.49
C ILE A 9 -17.71 -9.66 37.27
N GLY A 10 -18.42 -10.80 37.29
CA GLY A 10 -18.45 -11.73 36.15
C GLY A 10 -19.09 -11.13 34.88
N LEU A 11 -20.16 -10.34 35.02
CA LEU A 11 -20.83 -9.68 33.88
C LEU A 11 -19.98 -8.58 33.25
N ILE A 12 -19.21 -7.84 34.05
CA ILE A 12 -18.30 -6.79 33.53
C ILE A 12 -17.14 -7.42 32.74
N LEU A 13 -16.58 -8.54 33.20
CA LEU A 13 -15.50 -9.25 32.50
C LEU A 13 -15.95 -9.88 31.17
N VAL A 14 -17.20 -10.36 31.07
CA VAL A 14 -17.78 -10.86 29.81
C VAL A 14 -18.13 -9.72 28.85
N GLY A 15 -18.57 -8.56 29.35
CA GLY A 15 -18.85 -7.39 28.49
C GLY A 15 -17.61 -6.85 27.78
N ILE A 16 -16.44 -6.87 28.46
CA ILE A 16 -15.18 -6.36 27.91
C ILE A 16 -14.66 -7.24 26.76
N THR A 17 -14.86 -8.56 26.80
CA THR A 17 -14.41 -9.46 25.71
C THR A 17 -15.26 -9.35 24.45
N TYR A 18 -16.55 -8.97 24.58
CA TYR A 18 -17.44 -8.79 23.43
C TYR A 18 -17.36 -7.41 22.78
N ALA A 19 -16.90 -6.38 23.50
CA ALA A 19 -16.81 -5.01 23.00
C ALA A 19 -15.66 -4.77 22.01
N CYS A 20 -14.65 -5.64 21.95
CA CYS A 20 -13.48 -5.53 21.07
C CYS A 20 -13.49 -6.50 19.88
N LYS A 21 -14.64 -6.71 19.23
CA LYS A 21 -14.60 -7.25 17.87
C LYS A 21 -14.11 -6.14 16.92
N THR A 22 -12.85 -6.23 16.50
CA THR A 22 -12.29 -5.36 15.46
C THR A 22 -13.12 -5.53 14.18
N HIS A 23 -13.86 -4.48 13.78
CA HIS A 23 -14.64 -4.50 12.55
C HIS A 23 -13.70 -4.22 11.37
N GLU A 24 -12.92 -5.23 10.97
CA GLU A 24 -12.17 -5.17 9.72
C GLU A 24 -13.16 -5.16 8.55
N LYS A 25 -13.12 -4.10 7.73
CA LYS A 25 -13.89 -4.08 6.48
C LYS A 25 -13.42 -5.25 5.58
N PRO A 26 -14.34 -5.97 4.91
CA PRO A 26 -13.96 -6.99 3.95
C PRO A 26 -13.00 -6.41 2.90
N TYR A 27 -11.88 -7.09 2.68
CA TYR A 27 -10.97 -6.76 1.59
C TYR A 27 -11.48 -7.34 0.29
N PHE A 28 -11.55 -6.51 -0.74
CA PHE A 28 -11.73 -6.96 -2.11
C PHE A 28 -10.47 -6.60 -2.88
N ALA A 29 -9.78 -7.62 -3.39
CA ALA A 29 -8.60 -7.38 -4.22
C ALA A 29 -8.98 -6.54 -5.46
N PRO A 30 -8.18 -5.53 -5.82
CA PRO A 30 -8.40 -4.77 -7.04
C PRO A 30 -8.42 -5.69 -8.26
N LYS A 31 -9.41 -5.50 -9.13
CA LYS A 31 -9.48 -6.17 -10.42
C LYS A 31 -8.77 -5.32 -11.47
N ASP A 32 -8.25 -5.98 -12.50
CA ASP A 32 -7.69 -5.30 -13.67
C ASP A 32 -8.70 -4.35 -14.30
N SER A 33 -8.27 -3.13 -14.57
CA SER A 33 -9.08 -2.17 -15.29
C SER A 33 -9.13 -2.52 -16.79
N ASN A 34 -10.20 -2.10 -17.46
CA ASN A 34 -10.29 -2.15 -18.92
C ASN A 34 -9.71 -0.87 -19.57
N LEU A 35 -8.66 -0.30 -18.96
CA LEU A 35 -7.94 0.86 -19.47
C LEU A 35 -6.73 0.41 -20.28
N ASP A 36 -6.40 1.19 -21.31
CA ASP A 36 -5.10 1.08 -21.99
C ASP A 36 -3.95 1.51 -21.06
N SER A 37 -2.71 1.30 -21.49
CA SER A 37 -1.54 1.54 -20.65
C SER A 37 -1.35 3.02 -20.29
N LEU A 38 -1.62 3.96 -21.20
CA LEU A 38 -1.49 5.39 -20.93
C LEU A 38 -2.56 5.85 -19.93
N ALA A 39 -3.82 5.44 -20.13
CA ALA A 39 -4.91 5.75 -19.21
C ALA A 39 -4.69 5.11 -17.83
N THR A 40 -4.12 3.90 -17.77
CA THR A 40 -3.71 3.26 -16.51
C THR A 40 -2.65 4.09 -15.79
N VAL A 41 -1.61 4.55 -16.50
CA VAL A 41 -0.58 5.44 -15.95
C VAL A 41 -1.19 6.73 -15.43
N GLN A 42 -2.03 7.39 -16.22
CA GLN A 42 -2.68 8.64 -15.82
C GLN A 42 -3.55 8.45 -14.57
N LYS A 43 -4.29 7.35 -14.47
CA LYS A 43 -5.15 7.07 -13.32
C LYS A 43 -4.34 6.86 -12.04
N PHE A 44 -3.30 6.02 -12.08
CA PHE A 44 -2.62 5.59 -10.86
C PHE A 44 -1.43 6.49 -10.49
N CYS A 45 -0.61 6.90 -11.46
CA CYS A 45 0.57 7.72 -11.20
C CYS A 45 0.21 9.16 -10.80
N SER A 46 -1.01 9.63 -11.08
CA SER A 46 -1.49 10.96 -10.67
C SER A 46 -2.06 11.02 -9.24
N THR A 47 -2.18 9.87 -8.56
CA THR A 47 -2.84 9.77 -7.25
C THR A 47 -2.09 10.55 -6.15
N CYS A 48 -0.76 10.66 -6.25
CA CYS A 48 0.07 11.30 -5.24
C CYS A 48 0.63 12.66 -5.69
N HIS A 49 0.94 12.81 -6.96
CA HIS A 49 1.53 14.02 -7.55
C HIS A 49 1.27 14.03 -9.07
N MET A 50 1.69 15.08 -9.77
CA MET A 50 1.58 15.14 -11.23
C MET A 50 2.41 14.02 -11.90
N VAL A 51 1.91 13.48 -13.02
CA VAL A 51 2.65 12.49 -13.81
C VAL A 51 3.88 13.16 -14.44
N PRO A 52 5.11 12.70 -14.15
CA PRO A 52 6.32 13.31 -14.69
C PRO A 52 6.53 12.90 -16.16
N GLY A 53 7.39 13.62 -16.87
CA GLY A 53 7.96 13.15 -18.13
C GLY A 53 8.82 11.90 -17.89
N PHE A 54 8.63 10.85 -18.68
CA PHE A 54 9.35 9.58 -18.51
C PHE A 54 10.80 9.67 -19.01
N GLU A 55 11.08 10.63 -19.86
CA GLU A 55 12.40 10.99 -20.37
C GLU A 55 13.30 11.68 -19.32
N LEU A 56 12.77 12.04 -18.15
CA LEU A 56 13.55 12.69 -17.09
C LEU A 56 14.53 11.74 -16.39
N ALA A 57 14.41 10.43 -16.63
CA ALA A 57 15.32 9.42 -16.10
C ALA A 57 15.51 8.26 -17.08
N ASP A 58 16.65 7.57 -16.99
CA ASP A 58 16.93 6.38 -17.77
C ASP A 58 16.13 5.15 -17.28
N LYS A 59 16.04 4.12 -18.13
CA LYS A 59 15.36 2.86 -17.80
C LYS A 59 15.87 2.21 -16.52
N LYS A 60 17.18 2.30 -16.24
CA LYS A 60 17.77 1.71 -15.04
C LYS A 60 17.25 2.41 -13.78
N THR A 61 17.21 3.73 -13.78
CA THR A 61 16.72 4.55 -12.68
C THR A 61 15.23 4.33 -12.47
N TRP A 62 14.44 4.26 -13.54
CA TRP A 62 13.02 3.91 -13.45
C TRP A 62 12.80 2.53 -12.84
N THR A 63 13.45 1.50 -13.38
CA THR A 63 13.20 0.10 -12.99
C THR A 63 13.78 -0.26 -11.63
N GLN A 64 14.91 0.34 -11.23
CA GLN A 64 15.62 -0.04 -10.01
C GLN A 64 15.33 0.88 -8.82
N GLN A 65 14.81 2.09 -9.05
CA GLN A 65 14.62 3.08 -7.98
C GLN A 65 13.18 3.62 -7.94
N ILE A 66 12.70 4.20 -9.04
CA ILE A 66 11.43 4.93 -9.03
C ILE A 66 10.23 3.98 -8.95
N LEU A 67 10.15 2.99 -9.85
CA LEU A 67 9.04 2.03 -9.89
C LEU A 67 8.94 1.17 -8.62
N PRO A 68 10.04 0.67 -8.01
CA PRO A 68 9.96 -0.03 -6.73
C PRO A 68 9.32 0.83 -5.62
N ASN A 69 9.74 2.10 -5.47
CA ASN A 69 9.15 2.98 -4.46
C ASN A 69 7.67 3.27 -4.73
N MET A 70 7.33 3.60 -5.98
CA MET A 70 5.93 3.86 -6.38
C MET A 70 5.05 2.63 -6.17
N GLY A 71 5.56 1.44 -6.50
CA GLY A 71 4.89 0.17 -6.25
C GLY A 71 4.53 -0.01 -4.78
N CYS A 72 5.49 0.22 -3.87
CA CYS A 72 5.22 0.14 -2.43
C CYS A 72 4.14 1.12 -1.96
N ARG A 73 4.09 2.34 -2.51
CA ARG A 73 3.04 3.33 -2.20
C ARG A 73 1.65 2.89 -2.68
N LEU A 74 1.58 2.01 -3.68
CA LEU A 74 0.36 1.37 -4.16
C LEU A 74 0.10 0.00 -3.50
N GLY A 75 0.89 -0.38 -2.50
CA GLY A 75 0.77 -1.67 -1.80
C GLY A 75 1.33 -2.86 -2.58
N ILE A 76 2.12 -2.63 -3.63
CA ILE A 76 2.88 -3.66 -4.34
C ILE A 76 4.19 -3.93 -3.60
N LYS A 77 4.38 -5.17 -3.17
CA LYS A 77 5.59 -5.60 -2.46
C LYS A 77 6.65 -6.04 -3.47
N SER A 78 7.89 -5.64 -3.24
CA SER A 78 9.06 -6.11 -3.97
C SER A 78 9.97 -6.88 -3.01
N ILE A 79 10.56 -7.99 -3.47
CA ILE A 79 11.50 -8.77 -2.66
C ILE A 79 12.81 -8.00 -2.47
N ASP A 80 13.23 -7.25 -3.48
CA ASP A 80 14.54 -6.60 -3.54
C ASP A 80 14.50 -5.12 -3.12
N TYR A 81 13.36 -4.63 -2.61
CA TYR A 81 13.18 -3.23 -2.23
C TYR A 81 12.33 -3.08 -0.98
N ASP A 82 12.94 -2.57 0.07
CA ASP A 82 12.27 -2.17 1.31
C ASP A 82 12.29 -0.63 1.42
N PRO A 83 11.12 0.04 1.36
CA PRO A 83 11.07 1.48 1.33
C PRO A 83 11.41 2.16 2.67
N VAL A 84 11.57 1.40 3.75
CA VAL A 84 11.88 1.94 5.09
C VAL A 84 13.23 1.45 5.64
N GLN A 85 13.99 0.69 4.85
CA GLN A 85 15.26 0.07 5.29
C GLN A 85 16.29 1.07 5.81
N SER A 86 16.32 2.28 5.25
CA SER A 86 17.26 3.34 5.63
C SER A 86 16.77 4.24 6.76
N MET A 87 15.53 4.05 7.24
CA MET A 87 14.92 4.86 8.29
C MET A 87 15.30 4.33 9.68
N ASP A 88 15.36 5.21 10.68
CA ASP A 88 15.46 4.76 12.06
C ASP A 88 14.13 4.14 12.56
N MET A 89 14.18 3.48 13.73
CA MET A 89 13.03 2.77 14.28
C MET A 89 11.80 3.67 14.49
N MET A 90 11.99 4.92 14.90
CA MET A 90 10.88 5.83 15.16
C MET A 90 10.22 6.27 13.87
N ASP A 91 11.02 6.60 12.86
CA ASP A 91 10.52 6.95 11.53
C ASP A 91 9.81 5.77 10.87
N GLN A 92 10.34 4.55 10.98
CA GLN A 92 9.67 3.33 10.50
C GLN A 92 8.28 3.18 11.14
N LEU A 93 8.19 3.33 12.46
CA LEU A 93 6.92 3.22 13.18
C LEU A 93 5.90 4.27 12.72
N LEU A 94 6.34 5.53 12.56
CA LEU A 94 5.48 6.62 12.10
C LEU A 94 4.96 6.36 10.69
N VAL A 95 5.84 5.92 9.77
CA VAL A 95 5.49 5.60 8.38
C VAL A 95 4.50 4.44 8.30
N MET A 96 4.71 3.39 9.10
CA MET A 96 3.81 2.23 9.17
C MET A 96 2.44 2.60 9.76
N GLN A 97 2.43 3.42 10.82
CA GLN A 97 1.19 3.90 11.44
C GLN A 97 0.40 4.81 10.50
N ALA A 98 1.09 5.66 9.74
CA ALA A 98 0.49 6.55 8.75
C ALA A 98 0.01 5.82 7.47
N LYS A 99 0.34 4.53 7.30
CA LYS A 99 0.00 3.73 6.12
C LYS A 99 0.46 4.35 4.81
N VAL A 100 1.62 5.02 4.84
CA VAL A 100 2.30 5.54 3.63
C VAL A 100 2.55 4.43 2.61
N TYR A 101 2.88 3.24 3.13
CA TYR A 101 2.93 1.99 2.37
C TYR A 101 1.77 1.11 2.85
N PRO A 102 0.68 1.01 2.06
CA PRO A 102 -0.52 0.27 2.46
C PRO A 102 -0.27 -1.22 2.69
N ASP A 103 -0.96 -1.81 3.68
CA ASP A 103 -0.83 -3.26 3.97
C ASP A 103 -1.41 -4.14 2.86
N ARG A 104 -2.33 -3.60 2.06
CA ARG A 104 -3.06 -4.30 1.00
C ARG A 104 -2.93 -3.52 -0.33
N PRO A 105 -2.77 -4.20 -1.49
CA PRO A 105 -2.70 -3.56 -2.79
C PRO A 105 -3.89 -2.63 -3.10
N LEU A 106 -3.58 -1.45 -3.63
CA LEU A 106 -4.57 -0.48 -4.15
C LEU A 106 -4.76 -0.58 -5.66
N ILE A 107 -3.88 -1.33 -6.33
CA ILE A 107 -3.86 -1.60 -7.76
C ILE A 107 -3.78 -3.11 -7.98
N SER A 108 -4.32 -3.61 -9.09
CA SER A 108 -4.16 -5.01 -9.47
C SER A 108 -2.76 -5.26 -10.05
N GLU A 109 -2.33 -6.52 -10.07
CA GLU A 109 -1.04 -6.87 -10.69
C GLU A 109 -1.03 -6.59 -12.20
N GLY A 110 -2.16 -6.79 -12.89
CA GLY A 110 -2.28 -6.53 -14.32
C GLY A 110 -2.15 -5.04 -14.65
N ASP A 111 -2.81 -4.16 -13.90
CA ASP A 111 -2.66 -2.71 -14.09
C ASP A 111 -1.26 -2.22 -13.70
N TRP A 112 -0.64 -2.81 -12.66
CA TRP A 112 0.75 -2.51 -12.34
C TRP A 112 1.71 -2.92 -13.46
N HIS A 113 1.47 -4.06 -14.12
CA HIS A 113 2.26 -4.50 -15.27
C HIS A 113 2.14 -3.51 -16.44
N LYS A 114 0.93 -3.06 -16.78
CA LYS A 114 0.71 -2.05 -17.83
C LYS A 114 1.52 -0.77 -17.58
N ILE A 115 1.59 -0.30 -16.33
CA ILE A 115 2.38 0.88 -15.94
C ILE A 115 3.87 0.64 -16.19
N LYS A 116 4.41 -0.48 -15.72
CA LYS A 116 5.83 -0.82 -15.90
C LYS A 116 6.19 -0.92 -17.39
N ASP A 117 5.35 -1.57 -18.18
CA ASP A 117 5.57 -1.72 -19.63
C ASP A 117 5.54 -0.37 -20.34
N TYR A 118 4.56 0.48 -20.02
CA TYR A 118 4.46 1.82 -20.59
C TYR A 118 5.71 2.64 -20.29
N ILE A 119 6.12 2.69 -19.02
CA ILE A 119 7.29 3.48 -18.60
C ILE A 119 8.57 2.91 -19.24
N ASN A 120 8.73 1.60 -19.29
CA ASN A 120 9.89 0.97 -19.94
C ASN A 120 9.94 1.23 -21.46
N ALA A 121 8.79 1.44 -22.12
CA ALA A 121 8.75 1.80 -23.53
C ALA A 121 9.08 3.28 -23.80
N HIS A 122 8.87 4.18 -22.82
CA HIS A 122 9.01 5.64 -23.00
C HIS A 122 10.19 6.27 -22.24
N ALA A 123 10.80 5.55 -21.29
CA ALA A 123 11.99 6.00 -20.58
C ALA A 123 13.24 6.00 -21.49
N LEU A 124 14.20 6.90 -21.19
CA LEU A 124 15.43 7.02 -21.97
C LEU A 124 16.23 5.71 -21.95
N ILE A 125 16.68 5.31 -23.13
CA ILE A 125 17.65 4.22 -23.31
C ILE A 125 19.03 4.85 -23.17
N HIS A 126 19.76 4.52 -22.11
CA HIS A 126 21.18 4.81 -21.99
C HIS A 126 21.96 3.51 -21.80
#